data_AF-A0A946YWA5-F1
#
_entry.id   AF-A0A946YWA5-F1
#
_cell.length_a   1.000
_cell.length_b   1.000
_cell.length_c   1.000
_cell.angle_alpha   90.00
_cell.angle_beta   90.00
_cell.angle_gamma   90.00
#
_symmetry.space_group_name_H-M   'P 1'
#
loop_
_entity.id
_entity.type
_entity.pdbx_description
1 polymer ?
#
loop_
_entity_poly.entity_id
_entity_poly.type
_entity_poly.pdbx_seq_one_letter_code
_entity_poly.pdbx_strand_id
1 'polypeptide(L)'
;MRRFSTVALAVVALLLGMGAYGAAQSETFLEGKVRTGDRITVGSDDVVDGDLYVFGGDVSIEGRVTGDLVVFAGQVSIGGDVGGDVIAGAGTVDIDGDVAGDVRAGTGQLQVGGSVGEDVFVGAGRLDAPGAIGGDLVFGAGQVLVSGDVGGDVL
;
A
#
# COMPACT_ATOMS: atom_id res chain seq x y z
N MET A 1 49.59 28.18 -32.27
CA MET A 1 48.17 28.57 -32.14
C MET A 1 47.37 27.39 -31.63
N ARG A 2 47.25 27.19 -30.30
CA ARG A 2 46.44 26.14 -29.67
C ARG A 2 45.98 26.62 -28.29
N ARG A 3 44.90 27.40 -28.22
CA ARG A 3 44.30 27.89 -26.95
C ARG A 3 42.85 27.42 -26.75
N PHE A 4 42.39 26.44 -27.54
CA PHE A 4 41.00 25.98 -27.54
C PHE A 4 40.70 24.80 -26.59
N SER A 5 41.71 24.15 -26.00
CA SER A 5 41.49 22.94 -25.17
C SER A 5 40.83 23.21 -23.81
N THR A 6 41.14 24.32 -23.15
CA THR A 6 40.70 24.54 -21.75
C THR A 6 39.23 24.95 -21.66
N VAL A 7 38.72 25.70 -22.65
CA VAL A 7 37.31 26.10 -22.73
C VAL A 7 36.42 24.91 -23.07
N ALA A 8 36.87 24.02 -23.96
CA ALA A 8 36.15 22.80 -24.30
C ALA A 8 36.01 21.83 -23.11
N LEU A 9 37.05 21.71 -22.27
CA LEU A 9 37.00 20.85 -21.09
C LEU A 9 36.08 21.40 -19.99
N ALA A 10 36.04 22.72 -19.80
CA ALA A 10 35.17 23.37 -18.83
C ALA A 10 33.68 23.24 -19.19
N VAL A 11 33.35 23.33 -20.48
CA VAL A 11 31.96 23.15 -20.97
C VAL A 11 31.50 21.70 -20.83
N VAL A 12 32.37 20.72 -21.08
CA VAL A 12 32.04 19.29 -20.91
C VAL A 12 31.86 18.93 -19.43
N ALA A 13 32.68 19.47 -18.53
CA ALA A 13 32.50 19.27 -17.09
C ALA A 13 31.20 19.90 -16.57
N LEU A 14 30.81 21.08 -17.09
CA LEU A 14 29.53 21.72 -16.76
C LEU A 14 28.33 20.92 -17.29
N LEU A 15 28.42 20.36 -18.50
CA LEU A 15 27.37 19.54 -19.10
C LEU A 15 27.21 18.16 -18.42
N LEU A 16 28.32 17.56 -17.98
CA LEU A 16 28.29 16.32 -17.17
C LEU A 16 27.74 16.59 -15.76
N GLY A 17 28.05 17.75 -15.18
CA GLY A 17 27.43 18.22 -13.94
C GLY A 17 25.92 18.39 -14.08
N MET A 18 25.45 19.10 -15.12
CA MET A 18 24.01 19.30 -15.37
C MET A 18 23.27 17.99 -15.68
N GLY A 19 23.91 17.04 -16.38
CA GLY A 19 23.34 15.72 -16.64
C GLY A 19 23.16 14.87 -15.37
N ALA A 20 24.09 14.98 -14.42
CA ALA A 20 23.97 14.32 -13.11
C ALA A 20 22.95 15.01 -12.20
N TYR A 21 22.84 16.34 -12.26
CA TYR A 21 21.80 17.10 -11.55
C TYR A 21 20.39 16.80 -12.08
N GLY A 22 20.23 16.53 -13.37
CA GLY A 22 18.94 16.16 -13.98
C GLY A 22 18.49 14.73 -13.69
N ALA A 23 19.43 13.81 -13.43
CA ALA A 23 19.11 12.41 -13.09
C ALA A 23 18.83 12.19 -11.59
N ALA A 24 19.25 13.12 -10.72
CA ALA A 24 19.07 13.06 -9.27
C ALA A 24 17.75 13.67 -8.78
N GLN A 25 16.93 14.20 -9.68
CA GLN A 25 15.62 14.78 -9.39
C GLN A 25 14.55 14.00 -10.14
N SER A 26 14.51 12.68 -9.97
CA SER A 26 13.19 12.04 -9.95
C SER A 26 12.53 12.55 -8.67
N GLU A 27 11.85 13.68 -8.77
CA GLU A 27 10.83 14.08 -7.80
C GLU A 27 9.76 12.99 -7.87
N THR A 28 10.03 11.87 -7.19
CA THR A 28 9.10 10.77 -7.08
C THR A 28 7.91 11.35 -6.35
N PHE A 29 6.75 11.33 -6.99
CA PHE A 29 5.52 11.91 -6.46
C PHE A 29 5.35 11.45 -5.00
N LEU A 30 5.29 12.41 -4.06
CA LEU A 30 5.23 12.14 -2.62
C LEU A 30 6.36 11.23 -2.09
N GLU A 31 7.61 11.43 -2.51
CA GLU A 31 8.77 10.65 -2.01
C GLU A 31 8.67 9.12 -2.32
N GLY A 32 7.90 8.71 -3.33
CA GLY A 32 7.71 7.30 -3.67
C GLY A 32 6.60 6.58 -2.91
N LYS A 33 5.76 7.35 -2.20
CA LYS A 33 4.54 6.89 -1.53
C LYS A 33 3.38 6.61 -2.49
N VAL A 34 3.50 7.02 -3.75
CA VAL A 34 2.58 6.59 -4.81
C VAL A 34 3.28 5.58 -5.69
N ARG A 35 2.75 4.35 -5.77
CA ARG A 35 3.29 3.27 -6.60
C ARG A 35 2.26 2.83 -7.63
N THR A 36 2.68 2.71 -8.87
CA THR A 36 1.83 2.22 -9.97
C THR A 36 2.56 1.22 -10.86
N GLY A 37 1.84 0.24 -11.40
CA GLY A 37 2.42 -0.78 -12.27
C GLY A 37 1.64 -2.10 -12.25
N ASP A 38 2.01 -3.03 -13.13
CA ASP A 38 1.30 -4.31 -13.24
C ASP A 38 1.46 -5.19 -11.99
N ARG A 39 2.69 -5.25 -11.45
CA ARG A 39 3.01 -5.93 -10.19
C ARG A 39 3.80 -5.01 -9.28
N ILE A 40 3.36 -4.88 -8.03
CA ILE A 40 3.98 -4.03 -7.03
C ILE A 40 4.22 -4.86 -5.77
N THR A 41 5.44 -4.77 -5.24
CA THR A 41 5.81 -5.44 -3.99
C THR A 41 6.47 -4.42 -3.06
N VAL A 42 6.00 -4.37 -1.81
CA VAL A 42 6.73 -3.80 -0.67
C VAL A 42 7.29 -4.98 0.10
N GLY A 43 8.60 -5.16 0.09
CA GLY A 43 9.24 -6.33 0.69
C GLY A 43 9.15 -6.31 2.22
N SER A 44 9.30 -7.48 2.86
CA SER A 44 9.21 -7.61 4.33
C SER A 44 10.26 -6.79 5.10
N ASP A 45 11.39 -6.47 4.46
CA ASP A 45 12.45 -5.64 5.03
C ASP A 45 12.18 -4.12 4.86
N ASP A 46 11.16 -3.76 4.08
CA ASP A 46 10.82 -2.36 3.81
C ASP A 46 9.95 -1.79 4.93
N VAL A 47 10.22 -0.52 5.25
CA VAL A 47 9.34 0.31 6.08
C VAL A 47 8.97 1.54 5.28
N VAL A 48 7.67 1.74 5.05
CA VAL A 48 7.14 2.95 4.43
C VAL A 48 6.74 3.92 5.53
N ASP A 49 7.45 5.04 5.58
CA ASP A 49 7.19 6.11 6.55
C ASP A 49 6.03 7.01 6.08
N GLY A 50 4.95 7.06 6.88
CA GLY A 50 3.67 7.67 6.53
C GLY A 50 2.81 6.81 5.60
N ASP A 51 1.96 7.49 4.82
CA ASP A 51 0.92 6.86 4.02
C ASP A 51 1.45 6.27 2.71
N LEU A 52 0.80 5.22 2.23
CA LEU A 52 1.12 4.52 0.99
C LEU A 52 -0.11 4.40 0.08
N TYR A 53 0.03 4.85 -1.17
CA TYR A 53 -1.00 4.80 -2.20
C TYR A 53 -0.54 3.90 -3.35
N VAL A 54 -1.26 2.82 -3.61
CA VAL A 54 -0.85 1.78 -4.56
C VAL A 54 -1.95 1.46 -5.56
N PHE A 55 -1.62 1.49 -6.84
CA PHE A 55 -2.55 1.16 -7.92
C PHE A 55 -1.88 0.19 -8.91
N GLY A 56 -2.38 -1.04 -9.00
CA GLY A 56 -1.74 -2.03 -9.87
C GLY A 56 -2.62 -3.19 -10.32
N GLY A 57 -2.03 -4.20 -10.95
CA GLY A 57 -2.73 -5.45 -11.25
C GLY A 57 -2.68 -6.44 -10.09
N ASP A 58 -1.50 -6.59 -9.51
CA ASP A 58 -1.14 -7.53 -8.44
C ASP A 58 -0.27 -6.77 -7.42
N VAL A 59 -0.76 -6.66 -6.19
CA VAL A 59 -0.10 -5.88 -5.13
C VAL A 59 0.14 -6.77 -3.91
N SER A 60 1.39 -6.84 -3.46
CA SER A 60 1.79 -7.49 -2.21
C SER A 60 2.53 -6.51 -1.31
N ILE A 61 1.99 -6.30 -0.10
CA ILE A 61 2.53 -5.41 0.93
C ILE A 61 2.98 -6.27 2.10
N GLU A 62 4.22 -6.74 2.07
CA GLU A 62 4.82 -7.58 3.12
C GLU A 62 5.55 -6.75 4.17
N GLY A 63 6.00 -5.54 3.79
CA GLY A 63 6.67 -4.60 4.68
C GLY A 63 5.69 -3.76 5.50
N ARG A 64 6.20 -3.09 6.54
CA ARG A 64 5.39 -2.24 7.42
C ARG A 64 5.07 -0.89 6.78
N VAL A 65 3.80 -0.49 6.83
CA VAL A 65 3.35 0.87 6.52
C VAL A 65 3.04 1.56 7.84
N THR A 66 3.68 2.70 8.12
CA THR A 66 3.52 3.36 9.43
C THR A 66 2.31 4.28 9.52
N GLY A 67 1.76 4.73 8.38
CA GLY A 67 0.51 5.48 8.28
C GLY A 67 -0.59 4.66 7.59
N ASP A 68 -1.38 5.34 6.76
CA ASP A 68 -2.53 4.75 6.07
C ASP A 68 -2.11 4.01 4.78
N LEU A 69 -2.85 2.96 4.42
CA LEU A 69 -2.69 2.23 3.17
C LEU A 69 -3.95 2.36 2.30
N VAL A 70 -3.78 2.97 1.13
CA VAL A 70 -4.81 3.04 0.09
C VAL A 70 -4.36 2.20 -1.09
N VAL A 71 -5.08 1.12 -1.39
CA VAL A 71 -4.68 0.15 -2.41
C VAL A 71 -5.83 -0.27 -3.32
N PHE A 72 -5.59 -0.22 -4.62
CA PHE A 72 -6.53 -0.72 -5.63
C PHE A 72 -5.81 -1.62 -6.63
N ALA A 73 -6.30 -2.85 -6.80
CA ALA A 73 -5.73 -3.80 -7.75
C ALA A 73 -6.70 -4.87 -8.24
N GLY A 74 -6.23 -5.79 -9.09
CA GLY A 74 -6.96 -7.04 -9.36
C GLY A 74 -6.90 -7.99 -8.15
N GLN A 75 -5.72 -8.10 -7.56
CA GLN A 75 -5.46 -8.86 -6.33
C GLN A 75 -4.57 -8.05 -5.37
N VAL A 76 -4.91 -8.09 -4.09
CA VAL A 76 -4.18 -7.40 -3.00
C VAL A 76 -3.88 -8.40 -1.89
N SER A 77 -2.63 -8.48 -1.47
CA SER A 77 -2.16 -9.21 -0.29
C SER A 77 -1.47 -8.21 0.65
N ILE A 78 -1.92 -8.12 1.90
CA ILE A 78 -1.34 -7.26 2.94
C ILE A 78 -0.85 -8.17 4.06
N GLY A 79 0.42 -8.55 4.02
CA GLY A 79 1.07 -9.39 5.03
C GLY A 79 1.80 -8.57 6.11
N GLY A 80 2.19 -7.33 5.81
CA GLY A 80 2.82 -6.42 6.74
C GLY A 80 1.83 -5.56 7.52
N ASP A 81 2.24 -5.10 8.71
CA ASP A 81 1.42 -4.26 9.57
C ASP A 81 1.16 -2.88 8.96
N VAL A 82 -0.04 -2.35 9.19
CA VAL A 82 -0.46 -0.99 8.82
C VAL A 82 -0.75 -0.20 10.11
N GLY A 83 -0.02 0.90 10.30
CA GLY A 83 -0.09 1.72 11.50
C GLY A 83 -1.31 2.66 11.57
N GLY A 84 -2.01 2.86 10.46
CA GLY A 84 -3.26 3.61 10.36
C GLY A 84 -4.39 2.76 9.75
N ASP A 85 -5.13 3.37 8.83
CA ASP A 85 -6.29 2.75 8.19
C ASP A 85 -5.92 2.01 6.90
N VAL A 86 -6.74 1.02 6.53
CA VAL A 86 -6.69 0.37 5.20
C VAL A 86 -7.93 0.72 4.40
N ILE A 87 -7.73 1.28 3.20
CA ILE A 87 -8.76 1.43 2.18
C ILE A 87 -8.37 0.55 0.98
N ALA A 88 -9.16 -0.50 0.73
CA ALA A 88 -8.83 -1.50 -0.29
C ALA A 88 -9.96 -1.72 -1.31
N GLY A 89 -9.59 -1.84 -2.58
CA GLY A 89 -10.53 -2.26 -3.63
C GLY A 89 -9.89 -3.23 -4.61
N ALA A 90 -10.40 -4.46 -4.67
CA ALA A 90 -9.88 -5.47 -5.61
C ALA A 90 -10.86 -6.61 -5.90
N GLY A 91 -10.54 -7.48 -6.86
CA GLY A 91 -11.27 -8.74 -7.03
C GLY A 91 -11.14 -9.65 -5.81
N THR A 92 -9.93 -9.69 -5.24
CA THR A 92 -9.61 -10.42 -4.00
C THR A 92 -8.67 -9.57 -3.15
N VAL A 93 -8.97 -9.49 -1.85
CA VAL A 93 -8.15 -8.82 -0.84
C VAL A 93 -7.92 -9.80 0.31
N ASP A 94 -6.66 -10.04 0.65
CA ASP A 94 -6.25 -10.84 1.81
C ASP A 94 -5.44 -9.93 2.75
N ILE A 95 -5.89 -9.78 4.00
CA ILE A 95 -5.26 -8.94 5.03
C ILE A 95 -4.80 -9.83 6.18
N ASP A 96 -3.54 -10.25 6.14
CA ASP A 96 -2.93 -11.10 7.17
C ASP A 96 -2.14 -10.29 8.21
N GLY A 97 -1.66 -9.09 7.86
CA GLY A 97 -1.01 -8.16 8.78
C GLY A 97 -2.00 -7.44 9.70
N ASP A 98 -1.50 -6.93 10.83
CA ASP A 98 -2.32 -6.17 11.78
C ASP A 98 -2.59 -4.75 11.24
N VAL A 99 -3.82 -4.28 11.40
CA VAL A 99 -4.25 -2.91 11.06
C VAL A 99 -4.62 -2.19 12.34
N ALA A 100 -3.89 -1.13 12.67
CA ALA A 100 -4.09 -0.43 13.94
C ALA A 100 -5.40 0.38 13.98
N GLY A 101 -5.86 0.91 12.84
CA GLY A 101 -7.10 1.65 12.69
C GLY A 101 -8.23 0.82 12.10
N ASP A 102 -8.93 1.42 11.12
CA ASP A 102 -10.09 0.84 10.45
C ASP A 102 -9.73 0.10 9.16
N VAL A 103 -10.60 -0.83 8.74
CA VAL A 103 -10.58 -1.41 7.38
C VAL A 103 -11.83 -1.01 6.61
N ARG A 104 -11.65 -0.42 5.43
CA ARG A 104 -12.72 -0.08 4.47
C ARG A 104 -12.45 -0.77 3.15
N ALA A 105 -13.26 -1.76 2.78
CA ALA A 105 -12.98 -2.58 1.61
C ALA A 105 -14.19 -2.82 0.69
N GLY A 106 -13.94 -2.79 -0.61
CA GLY A 106 -14.90 -3.17 -1.65
C GLY A 106 -14.32 -4.24 -2.56
N THR A 107 -14.82 -5.48 -2.50
CA THR A 107 -14.18 -6.60 -3.19
C THR A 107 -15.12 -7.72 -3.65
N GLY A 108 -14.63 -8.65 -4.47
CA GLY A 108 -15.31 -9.92 -4.71
C GLY A 108 -15.17 -10.88 -3.53
N GLN A 109 -13.97 -10.96 -2.95
CA GLN A 109 -13.65 -11.79 -1.80
C GLN A 109 -12.70 -11.04 -0.86
N LEU A 110 -13.08 -10.90 0.41
CA LEU A 110 -12.24 -10.37 1.47
C LEU A 110 -11.90 -11.48 2.48
N GLN A 111 -10.62 -11.59 2.83
CA GLN A 111 -10.18 -12.25 4.06
C GLN A 111 -9.53 -11.24 5.00
N VAL A 112 -9.94 -11.26 6.27
CA VAL A 112 -9.31 -10.49 7.37
C VAL A 112 -8.71 -11.48 8.37
N GLY A 113 -7.45 -11.85 8.13
CA GLY A 113 -6.65 -12.76 8.95
C GLY A 113 -5.99 -12.10 10.14
N GLY A 114 -5.43 -10.89 9.95
CA GLY A 114 -4.83 -10.08 10.99
C GLY A 114 -5.85 -9.41 11.91
N SER A 115 -5.39 -8.78 12.99
CA SER A 115 -6.26 -8.00 13.87
C SER A 115 -6.54 -6.61 13.30
N VAL A 116 -7.77 -6.12 13.50
CA VAL A 116 -8.17 -4.75 13.20
C VAL A 116 -8.45 -4.05 14.52
N GLY A 117 -7.78 -2.93 14.77
CA GLY A 117 -7.85 -2.22 16.05
C GLY A 117 -9.20 -1.55 16.29
N GLU A 118 -9.83 -1.06 15.22
CA GLU A 118 -11.10 -0.34 15.26
C GLU A 118 -12.17 -1.09 14.44
N ASP A 119 -12.83 -0.43 13.48
CA ASP A 119 -14.00 -0.96 12.79
C ASP A 119 -13.65 -1.58 11.41
N VAL A 120 -14.51 -2.47 10.94
CA VAL A 120 -14.45 -3.03 9.58
C VAL A 120 -15.73 -2.70 8.83
N PHE A 121 -15.59 -1.98 7.72
CA PHE A 121 -16.67 -1.69 6.76
C PHE A 121 -16.38 -2.39 5.43
N VAL A 122 -17.20 -3.37 5.06
CA VAL A 122 -16.97 -4.12 3.81
C VAL A 122 -18.21 -4.25 2.92
N GLY A 123 -18.01 -4.09 1.62
CA GLY A 123 -18.88 -4.65 0.59
C GLY A 123 -18.17 -5.79 -0.13
N ALA A 124 -18.65 -7.04 -0.01
CA ALA A 124 -17.99 -8.20 -0.60
C ALA A 124 -18.95 -9.22 -1.23
N GLY A 125 -18.50 -10.00 -2.21
CA GLY A 125 -19.23 -11.22 -2.59
C GLY A 125 -19.15 -12.27 -1.48
N ARG A 126 -17.95 -12.43 -0.91
CA ARG A 126 -17.64 -13.30 0.23
C ARG A 126 -16.74 -12.57 1.23
N LEU A 127 -17.08 -12.66 2.51
CA LEU A 127 -16.26 -12.22 3.64
C LEU A 127 -15.86 -13.43 4.50
N ASP A 128 -14.57 -13.54 4.82
CA ASP A 128 -14.03 -14.44 5.83
C ASP A 128 -13.21 -13.62 6.84
N ALA A 129 -13.66 -13.54 8.09
CA ALA A 129 -13.02 -12.77 9.15
C ALA A 129 -12.63 -13.67 10.33
N PRO A 130 -11.51 -14.42 10.23
CA PRO A 130 -10.96 -15.17 11.35
C PRO A 130 -10.14 -14.31 12.34
N GLY A 131 -9.66 -13.13 11.93
CA GLY A 131 -8.97 -12.18 12.79
C GLY A 131 -9.90 -11.45 13.77
N ALA A 132 -9.31 -10.88 14.83
CA ALA A 132 -10.06 -10.10 15.81
C ALA A 132 -10.35 -8.69 15.28
N ILE A 133 -11.57 -8.18 15.53
CA ILE A 133 -12.00 -6.82 15.20
C ILE A 133 -12.30 -6.11 16.52
N GLY A 134 -11.58 -5.03 16.82
CA GLY A 134 -11.71 -4.32 18.09
C GLY A 134 -13.03 -3.58 18.26
N GLY A 135 -13.56 -3.04 17.16
CA GLY A 135 -14.82 -2.31 17.08
C GLY A 135 -15.93 -3.09 16.38
N ASP A 136 -16.69 -2.38 15.55
CA ASP A 136 -17.86 -2.89 14.85
C ASP A 136 -17.47 -3.56 13.52
N LEU A 137 -18.22 -4.59 13.14
CA LEU A 137 -18.17 -5.19 11.80
C LEU A 137 -19.45 -4.84 11.05
N VAL A 138 -19.35 -3.97 10.05
CA VAL A 138 -20.45 -3.59 9.15
C VAL A 138 -20.21 -4.19 7.78
N PHE A 139 -21.11 -5.04 7.30
CA PHE A 139 -20.90 -5.74 6.04
C PHE A 139 -22.13 -5.79 5.12
N GLY A 140 -21.88 -5.64 3.82
CA GLY A 140 -22.79 -6.03 2.76
C GLY A 140 -22.17 -7.18 1.97
N ALA A 141 -22.53 -8.43 2.29
CA ALA A 141 -21.97 -9.58 1.58
C ALA A 141 -22.93 -10.75 1.34
N GLY A 142 -22.67 -11.50 0.26
CA GLY A 142 -23.48 -12.66 -0.12
C GLY A 142 -23.18 -13.91 0.70
N GLN A 143 -21.94 -14.07 1.15
CA GLN A 143 -21.49 -15.12 2.05
C GLN A 143 -20.58 -14.54 3.12
N VAL A 144 -20.78 -14.94 4.37
CA VAL A 144 -20.04 -14.41 5.51
C VAL A 144 -19.68 -15.52 6.46
N LEU A 145 -18.41 -15.60 6.82
CA LEU A 145 -17.89 -16.39 7.92
C LEU A 145 -17.12 -15.46 8.85
N VAL A 146 -17.57 -15.33 10.09
CA VAL A 146 -16.85 -14.62 11.14
C VAL A 146 -16.50 -15.65 12.19
N SER A 147 -15.20 -15.92 12.33
CA SER A 147 -14.67 -16.89 13.30
C SER A 147 -13.80 -16.22 14.36
N GLY A 148 -13.36 -15.00 14.12
CA GLY A 148 -12.67 -14.17 15.10
C GLY A 148 -13.63 -13.44 16.05
N ASP A 149 -13.05 -12.83 17.08
CA ASP A 149 -13.79 -12.03 18.05
C ASP A 149 -14.10 -10.64 17.45
N VAL A 150 -15.35 -10.19 17.61
CA VAL A 150 -15.77 -8.81 17.32
C VAL A 150 -16.08 -8.12 18.64
N GLY A 151 -15.35 -7.05 18.96
CA GLY A 151 -15.48 -6.33 20.22
C GLY A 151 -16.75 -5.49 20.31
N GLY A 152 -17.21 -4.98 19.16
CA GLY A 152 -18.45 -4.23 19.00
C GLY A 152 -19.61 -5.05 18.42
N ASP A 153 -20.45 -4.38 17.64
CA ASP A 153 -21.63 -4.97 17.00
C ASP A 153 -21.31 -5.56 15.61
N VAL A 154 -22.10 -6.54 15.21
CA VAL A 154 -22.05 -7.14 13.86
C VAL A 154 -23.32 -6.76 13.11
N LEU A 155 -23.19 -5.95 12.06
CA LEU A 155 -24.28 -5.21 11.38
C LEU A 155 -24.43 -5.54 9.89
#